data_AF-A0A0K8RD40-F1
#
_entry.id   AF-A0A0K8RD40-F1
#
_cell.length_a   1.000
_cell.length_b   1.000
_cell.length_c   1.000
_cell.angle_alpha   90.00
_cell.angle_beta   90.00
_cell.angle_gamma   90.00
#
_symmetry.space_group_name_H-M   'P 1'
#
loop_
_entity.id
_entity.type
_entity.pdbx_description
1 polymer ?
#
loop_
_entity_poly.entity_id
_entity_poly.type
_entity_poly.pdbx_seq_one_letter_code
_entity_poly.pdbx_strand_id
1 'polypeptide(L)'
;MLLVLFAVVLILPAFEVEGERHRRATPDLCYSRFYGAADIWCRIHGHGGFQRYYSGCQVRCKDGTNLALPEWVCPPCKTGNEYAVSKWKEDLEKKEKGNLLEAWCPPVKCY
;
A
#
# COMPACT_ATOMS: atom_id res chain seq x y z
N MET A 1 22.56 7.08 -25.01
CA MET A 1 21.57 7.47 -23.99
C MET A 1 20.62 6.30 -23.74
N LEU A 2 21.06 5.31 -22.97
CA LEU A 2 20.33 4.04 -22.71
C LEU A 2 19.95 3.88 -21.22
N LEU A 3 20.33 4.83 -20.36
CA LEU A 3 20.24 4.71 -18.91
C LEU A 3 18.83 4.92 -18.35
N VAL A 4 17.92 5.56 -19.09
CA VAL A 4 16.57 5.87 -18.61
C VAL A 4 15.67 4.63 -18.62
N LEU A 5 15.89 3.71 -19.57
CA LEU A 5 15.09 2.49 -19.71
C LEU A 5 15.35 1.49 -18.57
N PHE A 6 16.54 1.50 -17.98
CA PHE A 6 16.88 0.61 -16.87
C PHE A 6 16.25 1.04 -15.53
N ALA A 7 15.91 2.31 -15.37
CA ALA A 7 15.31 2.81 -14.13
C ALA A 7 13.86 2.31 -13.93
N VAL A 8 13.08 2.17 -15.02
CA VAL A 8 11.67 1.75 -14.94
C VAL A 8 11.55 0.24 -14.68
N VAL A 9 12.47 -0.58 -15.21
CA VAL A 9 12.51 -2.02 -14.97
C VAL A 9 12.91 -2.34 -13.52
N LEU A 10 13.71 -1.49 -12.86
CA LEU A 10 14.11 -1.66 -11.46
C LEU A 10 13.05 -1.24 -10.43
N ILE A 11 11.96 -0.60 -10.85
CA ILE A 11 10.83 -0.29 -9.94
C ILE A 11 9.82 -1.47 -9.90
N LEU A 12 9.93 -2.41 -10.84
CA LEU A 12 9.05 -3.59 -10.90
C LEU A 12 9.41 -4.71 -9.88
N PRO A 13 10.67 -4.97 -9.48
CA PRO A 13 10.98 -5.95 -8.44
C PRO A 13 11.29 -5.25 -7.12
N ALA A 14 10.28 -4.70 -6.46
CA ALA A 14 10.36 -4.37 -5.03
C ALA A 14 9.04 -4.63 -4.28
N PHE A 15 8.22 -5.54 -4.82
CA PHE A 15 7.21 -6.26 -4.05
C PHE A 15 7.82 -7.46 -3.29
N GLU A 16 9.15 -7.62 -3.32
CA GLU A 16 9.87 -8.45 -2.37
C GLU A 16 9.87 -7.75 -1.00
N VAL A 17 8.74 -7.88 -0.30
CA VAL A 17 8.60 -8.16 1.12
C VAL A 17 9.87 -7.99 1.99
N GLU A 18 10.44 -6.79 2.05
CA GLU A 18 11.19 -6.32 3.22
C GLU A 18 10.21 -5.95 4.35
N GLY A 19 9.35 -6.90 4.72
CA GLY A 19 8.51 -6.90 5.91
C GLY A 19 9.03 -7.86 6.97
N GLU A 20 10.29 -8.32 6.83
CA GLU A 20 10.86 -9.38 7.66
C GLU A 20 11.44 -8.84 8.97
N ARG A 21 10.56 -8.24 9.78
CA ARG A 21 10.77 -8.12 11.22
C ARG A 21 9.41 -8.16 11.90
N HIS A 22 8.84 -9.34 12.09
CA HIS A 22 8.09 -9.74 13.29
C HIS A 22 7.98 -11.28 13.29
N ARG A 23 9.02 -11.93 13.83
CA ARG A 23 9.05 -13.36 14.10
C ARG A 23 8.12 -13.66 15.29
N ARG A 24 6.94 -14.27 15.06
CA ARG A 24 6.22 -15.24 15.94
C ARG A 24 4.79 -15.51 15.45
N ALA A 25 4.46 -16.81 15.35
CA ALA A 25 3.17 -17.39 14.99
C ALA A 25 2.69 -17.04 13.57
N THR A 26 1.95 -17.95 12.94
CA THR A 26 1.31 -17.76 11.63
C THR A 26 0.78 -16.34 11.52
N PRO A 27 1.18 -15.53 10.52
CA PRO A 27 0.74 -14.14 10.46
C PRO A 27 -0.78 -14.13 10.50
N ASP A 28 -1.37 -13.46 11.50
CA ASP A 28 -2.80 -13.22 11.54
C ASP A 28 -3.19 -12.66 10.17
N LEU A 29 -4.04 -13.41 9.46
CA LEU A 29 -4.40 -13.13 8.07
C LEU A 29 -4.96 -11.72 7.93
N CYS A 30 -5.62 -11.19 8.96
CA CYS A 30 -6.10 -9.83 8.96
C CYS A 30 -4.95 -8.82 8.98
N TYR A 31 -3.97 -8.98 9.88
CA TYR A 31 -2.83 -8.07 9.95
C TYR A 31 -1.95 -8.14 8.70
N SER A 32 -1.81 -9.32 8.09
CA SER A 32 -1.12 -9.48 6.81
C SER A 32 -1.80 -8.66 5.69
N ARG A 33 -3.14 -8.75 5.58
CA ARG A 33 -3.91 -7.92 4.63
C ARG A 33 -3.79 -6.44 4.95
N PHE A 34 -3.87 -6.08 6.22
CA PHE A 34 -3.75 -4.71 6.68
C PHE A 34 -2.40 -4.09 6.32
N TYR A 35 -1.28 -4.78 6.55
CA TYR A 35 0.04 -4.26 6.20
C TYR A 35 0.20 -4.06 4.70
N GLY A 36 -0.30 -4.98 3.88
CA GLY A 36 -0.31 -4.80 2.42
C GLY A 36 -1.15 -3.60 1.99
N ALA A 37 -2.34 -3.43 2.56
CA ALA A 37 -3.20 -2.29 2.27
C ALA A 37 -2.58 -0.96 2.74
N ALA A 38 -1.96 -0.93 3.92
CA ALA A 38 -1.27 0.24 4.44
C ALA A 38 -0.06 0.65 3.59
N ASP A 39 0.64 -0.31 3.00
CA ASP A 39 1.75 -0.03 2.08
C ASP A 39 1.25 0.68 0.82
N ILE A 40 0.21 0.14 0.18
CA ILE A 40 -0.43 0.75 -0.99
C ILE A 40 -1.00 2.13 -0.63
N TRP A 41 -1.61 2.28 0.54
CA TRP A 41 -2.15 3.56 1.02
C TRP A 41 -1.08 4.65 1.09
N CYS A 42 0.09 4.36 1.66
CA CYS A 42 1.23 5.27 1.69
C CYS A 42 1.71 5.62 0.29
N ARG A 43 1.85 4.62 -0.61
CA ARG A 43 2.32 4.84 -1.98
C ARG A 43 1.36 5.69 -2.81
N ILE A 44 0.05 5.45 -2.71
CA ILE A 44 -0.97 6.25 -3.42
C ILE A 44 -0.96 7.71 -2.96
N HIS A 45 -0.60 7.98 -1.70
CA HIS A 45 -0.42 9.34 -1.18
C HIS A 45 0.96 9.94 -1.50
N GLY A 46 1.79 9.25 -2.28
CA GLY A 46 3.10 9.73 -2.72
C GLY A 46 4.25 9.45 -1.75
N HIS A 47 4.08 8.55 -0.78
CA HIS A 47 5.11 8.20 0.21
C HIS A 47 5.79 6.86 -0.10
N GLY A 48 6.95 6.62 0.51
CA GLY A 48 7.80 5.44 0.27
C GLY A 48 7.26 4.09 0.80
N GLY A 49 5.96 3.96 1.05
CA GLY A 49 5.33 2.77 1.61
C GLY A 49 5.18 2.78 3.13
N PHE A 50 4.70 1.67 3.68
CA PHE A 50 4.36 1.51 5.09
C PHE A 50 5.60 1.32 5.97
N GLN A 51 5.60 1.97 7.14
CA GLN A 51 6.64 1.79 8.17
C GLN A 51 6.09 1.15 9.43
N ARG A 52 4.99 1.68 9.97
CA ARG A 52 4.41 1.23 11.26
C ARG A 52 2.98 1.70 11.43
N TYR A 53 2.18 0.96 12.19
CA TYR A 53 0.89 1.40 12.72
C TYR A 53 1.00 1.71 14.22
N TYR A 54 0.46 2.84 14.66
CA TYR A 54 0.30 3.17 16.09
C TYR A 54 -1.15 2.95 16.50
N SER A 55 -1.41 2.60 17.76
CA SER A 55 -2.77 2.63 18.31
C SER A 55 -3.31 4.06 18.20
N GLY A 56 -4.28 4.28 17.32
CA GLY A 56 -4.84 5.63 17.08
C GLY A 56 -5.30 5.90 15.66
N CYS A 57 -5.64 4.87 14.87
CA CYS A 57 -6.13 5.03 13.50
C CYS A 57 -5.15 5.77 12.58
N GLN A 58 -3.84 5.63 12.79
CA GLN A 58 -2.83 6.26 11.94
C GLN A 58 -1.74 5.27 11.52
N VAL A 59 -1.41 5.26 10.24
CA VAL A 59 -0.23 4.60 9.71
C VAL A 59 0.89 5.63 9.52
N ARG A 60 2.10 5.23 9.85
CA ARG A 60 3.33 5.96 9.54
C ARG A 60 3.94 5.37 8.28
N CYS A 61 4.24 6.23 7.31
CA CYS A 61 4.93 5.90 6.09
C CYS A 61 6.46 6.01 6.28
N LYS A 62 7.26 5.42 5.36
CA LYS A 62 8.73 5.35 5.50
C LYS A 62 9.44 6.71 5.57
N ASP A 63 8.86 7.74 4.97
CA ASP A 63 9.32 9.13 5.03
C ASP A 63 8.97 9.83 6.36
N GLY A 64 8.26 9.15 7.25
CA GLY A 64 7.84 9.65 8.55
C GLY A 64 6.51 10.40 8.54
N THR A 65 5.83 10.48 7.39
CA THR A 65 4.49 11.05 7.29
C THR A 65 3.47 10.13 7.96
N ASN A 66 2.50 10.71 8.67
CA ASN A 66 1.40 9.96 9.27
C ASN A 66 0.13 10.17 8.43
N LEU A 67 -0.52 9.09 8.04
CA LEU A 67 -1.80 9.09 7.34
C LEU A 67 -2.89 8.48 8.23
N ALA A 68 -4.04 9.14 8.28
CA ALA A 68 -5.22 8.59 8.96
C ALA A 68 -5.75 7.38 8.19
N LEU A 69 -6.15 6.33 8.92
CA LEU A 69 -6.95 5.26 8.36
C LEU A 69 -8.39 5.74 8.12
N PRO A 70 -9.08 5.18 7.13
CA PRO A 70 -10.53 5.33 7.03
C PRO A 70 -11.24 4.85 8.31
N GLU A 71 -12.28 5.56 8.72
CA GLU A 71 -13.04 5.27 9.95
C GLU A 71 -13.57 3.83 9.99
N TRP A 72 -14.10 3.34 8.86
CA TRP A 72 -14.65 1.99 8.72
C TRP A 72 -13.61 0.87 8.76
N VAL A 73 -12.31 1.20 8.69
CA VAL A 73 -11.21 0.25 8.86
C VAL A 73 -10.66 0.32 10.29
N CYS A 74 -10.85 1.41 11.01
CA CYS A 74 -10.26 1.58 12.33
C CYS A 74 -11.18 1.09 13.47
N PRO A 75 -10.65 0.42 14.51
CA PRO A 75 -9.31 -0.17 14.59
C PRO A 75 -9.19 -1.42 13.72
N PRO A 76 -8.08 -1.57 12.97
CA PRO A 76 -7.90 -2.72 12.10
C PRO A 76 -7.91 -4.01 12.91
N CYS A 77 -8.49 -5.06 12.33
CA CYS A 77 -8.50 -6.41 12.93
C CYS A 77 -9.14 -6.51 14.32
N LYS A 78 -10.03 -5.58 14.68
CA LYS A 78 -11.02 -5.80 15.74
C LYS A 78 -11.97 -6.94 15.32
N THR A 79 -12.50 -7.70 16.28
CA THR A 79 -13.51 -8.73 16.04
C THR A 79 -14.62 -8.22 15.12
N GLY A 80 -14.83 -8.89 13.98
CA GLY A 80 -15.82 -8.51 12.96
C GLY A 80 -15.32 -7.52 11.90
N ASN A 81 -14.09 -7.02 12.00
CA ASN A 81 -13.54 -6.00 11.10
C ASN A 81 -12.63 -6.57 9.98
N GLU A 82 -12.48 -7.89 9.89
CA GLU A 82 -11.66 -8.54 8.87
C GLU A 82 -12.14 -8.28 7.43
N TYR A 83 -13.47 -8.23 7.26
CA TYR A 83 -14.09 -7.90 5.97
C TYR A 83 -13.76 -6.48 5.53
N ALA A 84 -13.79 -5.52 6.46
CA ALA A 84 -13.43 -4.14 6.17
C ALA A 84 -11.96 -4.02 5.71
N VAL A 85 -11.04 -4.66 6.43
CA VAL A 85 -9.61 -4.67 6.03
C VAL A 85 -9.43 -5.29 4.65
N SER A 86 -10.16 -6.38 4.36
CA SER A 86 -10.07 -7.09 3.08
C SER A 86 -10.62 -6.23 1.93
N LYS A 87 -11.81 -5.64 2.13
CA LYS A 87 -12.42 -4.71 1.18
C LYS A 87 -11.55 -3.48 0.93
N TRP A 88 -10.94 -2.94 1.99
CA TRP A 88 -10.05 -1.79 1.87
C TRP A 88 -8.84 -2.11 1.00
N LYS A 89 -8.23 -3.28 1.19
CA LYS A 89 -7.13 -3.74 0.34
C LYS A 89 -7.55 -3.84 -1.12
N GLU A 90 -8.67 -4.49 -1.40
CA GLU A 90 -9.18 -4.66 -2.77
C GLU A 90 -9.47 -3.31 -3.46
N ASP A 91 -10.06 -2.36 -2.72
CA ASP A 91 -10.34 -1.02 -3.23
C ASP A 91 -9.06 -0.25 -3.55
N LEU A 92 -8.01 -0.42 -2.74
CA LEU A 92 -6.71 0.17 -2.99
C LEU A 92 -5.99 -0.45 -4.19
N GLU A 93 -6.00 -1.77 -4.32
CA GLU A 93 -5.42 -2.47 -5.47
C GLU A 93 -6.12 -2.05 -6.78
N LYS A 94 -7.44 -1.86 -6.75
CA LYS A 94 -8.19 -1.35 -7.91
C LYS A 94 -7.77 0.09 -8.26
N LYS A 95 -7.63 0.96 -7.25
CA LYS A 95 -7.18 2.35 -7.45
C LYS A 95 -5.75 2.41 -7.98
N GLU A 96 -4.84 1.63 -7.40
CA GLU A 96 -3.45 1.55 -7.86
C GLU A 96 -3.37 1.09 -9.32
N LYS A 97 -4.12 0.03 -9.69
CA LYS A 97 -4.22 -0.41 -11.09
C LYS A 97 -4.78 0.66 -12.02
N GLY A 98 -5.79 1.41 -11.57
CA GLY A 98 -6.34 2.55 -12.31
C GLY A 98 -5.30 3.65 -12.54
N ASN A 99 -4.59 4.05 -11.48
CA ASN A 99 -3.53 5.06 -11.56
C ASN A 99 -2.39 4.61 -12.48
N LEU A 100 -2.02 3.33 -12.43
CA LEU A 100 -1.06 2.73 -13.35
C LEU A 100 -1.60 2.76 -14.79
N LEU A 101 -2.85 2.37 -15.03
CA LEU A 101 -3.45 2.46 -16.36
C LEU A 101 -3.45 3.89 -16.91
N GLU A 102 -3.75 4.91 -16.11
CA GLU A 102 -3.70 6.31 -16.54
C GLU A 102 -2.28 6.80 -16.82
N ALA A 103 -1.29 6.38 -16.02
CA ALA A 103 0.10 6.74 -16.24
C ALA A 103 0.69 6.09 -17.50
N TRP A 104 0.28 4.86 -17.81
CA TRP A 104 0.78 4.09 -18.96
C TRP A 104 -0.04 4.30 -20.23
N CYS A 105 -1.33 4.66 -20.09
CA CYS A 105 -2.21 5.04 -21.18
C CYS A 105 -2.63 6.51 -20.98
N PRO A 106 -1.69 7.47 -21.06
CA PRO A 106 -2.08 8.86 -21.11
C PRO A 106 -2.97 9.04 -22.35
N PRO A 107 -4.05 9.83 -22.28
CA PRO A 107 -4.86 10.12 -23.45
C PRO A 107 -3.92 10.58 -24.56
N VAL A 108 -3.97 9.89 -25.70
CA VAL A 108 -3.18 10.24 -26.88
C VAL A 108 -3.51 11.70 -27.18
N LYS A 109 -2.63 12.62 -26.81
CA LYS A 109 -2.74 14.00 -27.23
C LYS A 109 -2.43 14.00 -28.72
N CYS A 110 -3.46 13.82 -29.54
CA CYS A 110 -3.40 14.12 -30.95
C CYS A 110 -3.29 15.65 -31.07
N TYR A 111 -2.11 16.15 -31.43
CA TYR A 111 -1.86 17.52 -31.86
C TYR A 111 -1.61 17.54 -33.36
#